data_AF-A0A960JJC0-F1
#
_entry.id   AF-A0A960JJC0-F1
#
_cell.length_a   1.000
_cell.length_b   1.000
_cell.length_c   1.000
_cell.angle_alpha   90.00
_cell.angle_beta   90.00
_cell.angle_gamma   90.00
#
_symmetry.space_group_name_H-M   'P 1'
#
loop_
_entity.id
_entity.type
_entity.pdbx_description
1 polymer ?
#
loop_
_entity_poly.entity_id
_entity_poly.type
_entity_poly.pdbx_seq_one_letter_code
_entity_poly.pdbx_strand_id
1 'polypeptide(L)'
;LRASGLEIERIALDERSGENEIRQAIVKAEQADVVIAALFGRVRTGSKNSVGLPASGEMALRGILRSEVKTVSVAFGNPYLILGFPDMKNYLVAYGDMVSLQQAAANALMGRQDIGGKLPITIGGYERGTGSVIKKQ
;
A
#
# COMPACT_ATOMS: atom_id res chain seq x y z
N LEU A 1 14.02 -8.76 8.37
CA LEU A 1 14.29 -7.51 7.63
C LEU A 1 15.61 -6.89 8.10
N ARG A 2 15.71 -6.36 9.34
CA ARG A 2 16.99 -5.85 9.87
C ARG A 2 18.09 -6.92 9.97
N ALA A 3 17.72 -8.13 10.39
CA ALA A 3 18.61 -9.30 10.39
C ALA A 3 19.07 -9.73 8.98
N SER A 4 18.49 -9.16 7.92
CA SER A 4 18.83 -9.44 6.51
C SER A 4 19.73 -8.34 5.91
N GLY A 5 20.25 -7.42 6.74
CA GLY A 5 21.10 -6.31 6.31
C GLY A 5 20.36 -5.13 5.68
N LEU A 6 19.02 -5.18 5.61
CA LEU A 6 18.22 -4.08 5.09
C LEU A 6 18.07 -2.98 6.15
N GLU A 7 18.38 -1.76 5.74
CA GLU A 7 18.01 -0.56 6.49
C GLU A 7 16.51 -0.33 6.34
N ILE A 8 15.83 -0.01 7.46
CA ILE A 8 14.38 0.17 7.48
C ILE A 8 14.05 1.41 8.29
N GLU A 9 13.46 2.36 7.59
CA GLU A 9 12.80 3.51 8.18
C GLU A 9 11.29 3.29 8.15
N ARG A 10 10.62 3.54 9.29
CA ARG A 10 9.16 3.44 9.40
C ARG A 10 8.61 4.83 9.67
N ILE A 11 7.67 5.25 8.83
CA ILE A 11 6.89 6.47 9.01
C ILE A 11 5.42 6.06 9.06
N ALA A 12 4.69 6.59 10.04
CA ALA A 12 3.26 6.37 10.19
C ALA A 12 2.55 7.71 10.09
N LEU A 13 1.56 7.80 9.21
CA LEU A 13 0.73 8.99 9.04
C LEU A 13 -0.71 8.64 9.41
N ASP A 14 -1.32 9.48 10.25
CA ASP A 14 -2.72 9.37 10.64
C ASP A 14 -3.44 10.73 10.53
N GLU A 15 -4.70 10.80 10.92
CA GLU A 15 -5.51 12.02 10.81
C GLU A 15 -4.93 13.23 11.56
N ARG A 16 -4.00 13.01 12.52
CA ARG A 16 -3.34 14.05 13.30
C ARG A 16 -2.03 14.53 12.68
N SER A 17 -1.54 13.84 11.65
CA SER A 17 -0.25 14.17 11.05
C SER A 17 -0.31 15.50 10.29
N GLY A 18 0.65 16.37 10.58
CA GLY A 18 0.74 17.71 10.00
C GLY A 18 1.53 17.76 8.69
N GLU A 19 1.55 18.92 8.04
CA GLU A 19 2.25 19.14 6.76
C GLU A 19 3.74 18.78 6.81
N ASN A 20 4.40 19.01 7.94
CA ASN A 20 5.82 18.70 8.10
C ASN A 20 6.08 17.19 8.07
N GLU A 21 5.25 16.39 8.77
CA GLU A 21 5.38 14.93 8.77
C GLU A 21 5.10 14.35 7.38
N ILE A 22 4.11 14.91 6.66
CA ILE A 22 3.80 14.53 5.27
C ILE A 22 4.98 14.82 4.35
N ARG A 23 5.56 16.02 4.45
CA ARG A 23 6.74 16.41 3.66
C ARG A 23 7.93 15.50 3.96
N GLN A 24 8.20 15.23 5.24
CA GLN A 24 9.26 14.32 5.65
C GLN A 24 9.04 12.91 5.08
N ALA A 25 7.81 12.39 5.08
CA ALA A 25 7.48 11.11 4.48
C ALA A 25 7.83 11.05 2.99
N ILE A 26 7.50 12.10 2.23
CA ILE A 26 7.79 12.19 0.80
C ILE A 26 9.31 12.25 0.56
N VAL A 27 10.02 13.13 1.26
CA VAL A 27 11.48 13.29 1.11
C VAL A 27 12.22 11.99 1.45
N LYS A 28 11.79 11.30 2.51
CA LYS A 28 12.38 10.01 2.91
C LYS A 28 12.08 8.91 1.91
N ALA A 29 10.87 8.88 1.37
CA ALA A 29 10.49 7.95 0.32
C ALA A 29 11.33 8.15 -0.95
N GLU A 30 11.62 9.40 -1.35
CA GLU A 30 12.47 9.73 -2.50
C GLU A 30 13.92 9.23 -2.36
N GLN A 31 14.41 9.08 -1.13
CA GLN A 31 15.76 8.60 -0.84
C GLN A 31 15.84 7.08 -0.69
N ALA A 32 14.70 6.39 -0.67
CA ALA A 32 14.65 4.94 -0.49
C ALA A 32 14.77 4.20 -1.84
N ASP A 33 15.43 3.04 -1.83
CA ASP A 33 15.47 2.16 -3.01
C ASP A 33 14.09 1.59 -3.35
N VAL A 34 13.28 1.32 -2.31
CA VAL A 34 11.94 0.73 -2.39
C VAL A 34 11.06 1.29 -1.26
N VAL A 35 9.83 1.63 -1.60
CA VAL A 35 8.81 2.07 -0.64
C VAL A 35 7.71 1.02 -0.53
N ILE A 36 7.40 0.60 0.69
CA ILE A 36 6.21 -0.21 0.98
C ILE A 36 5.16 0.71 1.61
N ALA A 37 4.14 1.08 0.84
CA ALA A 37 3.03 1.89 1.33
C ALA A 37 1.96 0.97 1.94
N ALA A 38 1.97 0.83 3.27
CA ALA A 38 0.97 0.05 4.01
C ALA A 38 -0.30 0.90 4.26
N LEU A 39 -1.38 0.57 3.57
CA LEU A 39 -2.60 1.36 3.51
C LEU A 39 -3.70 0.73 4.38
N PHE A 40 -3.97 1.34 5.54
CA PHE A 40 -5.01 0.92 6.47
C PHE A 40 -6.29 1.72 6.24
N GLY A 41 -6.83 1.62 5.02
CA GLY A 41 -8.04 2.33 4.64
C GLY A 41 -9.31 1.59 5.06
N ARG A 42 -10.27 2.31 5.64
CA ARG A 42 -11.60 1.75 5.97
C ARG A 42 -12.61 2.11 4.88
N VAL A 43 -13.51 1.19 4.57
CA VAL A 43 -14.66 1.49 3.71
C VAL A 43 -15.57 2.45 4.49
N ARG A 44 -15.70 3.70 4.03
CA ARG A 44 -16.64 4.68 4.59
C ARG A 44 -17.87 4.74 3.70
N THR A 45 -18.95 4.09 4.12
CA THR A 45 -20.26 4.21 3.47
C THR A 45 -20.76 5.66 3.63
N GLY A 46 -21.11 6.33 2.51
CA GLY A 46 -21.75 7.66 2.51
C GLY A 46 -20.86 8.85 2.13
N SER A 47 -19.53 8.70 2.06
CA SER A 47 -18.64 9.78 1.61
C SER A 47 -18.21 9.54 0.15
N LYS A 48 -18.90 10.20 -0.80
CA LYS A 48 -18.66 10.07 -2.26
C LYS A 48 -17.20 10.26 -2.71
N ASN A 49 -16.36 10.91 -1.91
CA ASN A 49 -14.96 11.24 -2.25
C ASN A 49 -13.93 10.74 -1.22
N SER A 50 -14.32 9.91 -0.24
CA SER A 50 -13.32 9.35 0.66
C SER A 50 -12.72 8.12 0.00
N VAL A 51 -11.47 8.24 -0.46
CA VAL A 51 -10.66 7.09 -0.89
C VAL A 51 -10.40 6.11 0.27
N GLY A 52 -10.95 6.33 1.47
CA GLY A 52 -10.80 5.46 2.62
C GLY A 52 -9.52 5.69 3.43
N LEU A 53 -8.66 6.63 3.03
CA LEU A 53 -7.46 7.05 3.76
C LEU A 53 -7.64 8.41 4.45
N PRO A 54 -6.92 8.68 5.55
CA PRO A 54 -6.74 10.04 6.08
C PRO A 54 -6.16 10.98 5.03
N ALA A 55 -6.54 12.26 5.07
CA ALA A 55 -6.05 13.27 4.13
C ALA A 55 -4.51 13.37 4.11
N SER A 56 -3.88 13.22 5.27
CA SER A 56 -2.42 13.17 5.41
C SER A 56 -1.79 12.03 4.62
N GLY A 57 -2.35 10.81 4.77
CA GLY A 57 -1.92 9.62 4.05
C GLY A 57 -2.16 9.71 2.56
N GLU A 58 -3.30 10.28 2.14
CA GLU A 58 -3.59 10.52 0.73
C GLU A 58 -2.58 11.50 0.10
N MET A 59 -2.31 12.65 0.75
CA MET A 59 -1.36 13.64 0.24
C MET A 59 0.06 13.06 0.14
N ALA A 60 0.52 12.34 1.16
CA ALA A 60 1.82 11.68 1.14
C ALA A 60 1.90 10.65 0.01
N LEU A 61 0.89 9.78 -0.13
CA LEU A 61 0.88 8.74 -1.15
C LEU A 61 0.87 9.32 -2.56
N ARG A 62 0.11 10.39 -2.83
CA ARG A 62 0.16 11.11 -4.12
C ARG A 62 1.54 11.71 -4.37
N GLY A 63 2.19 12.26 -3.35
CA GLY A 63 3.56 12.76 -3.46
C GLY A 63 4.55 11.66 -3.85
N ILE A 64 4.50 10.53 -3.13
CA ILE A 64 5.37 9.37 -3.36
C ILE A 64 5.16 8.76 -4.74
N LEU A 65 3.90 8.59 -5.18
CA LEU A 65 3.63 8.01 -6.51
C LEU A 65 4.12 8.92 -7.65
N ARG A 66 4.11 10.25 -7.45
CA ARG A 66 4.63 11.21 -8.43
C ARG A 66 6.14 11.27 -8.52
N SER A 67 6.88 10.90 -7.47
CA SER A 67 8.35 10.86 -7.51
C SER A 67 8.91 9.64 -8.23
N GLU A 68 8.05 8.73 -8.70
CA GLU A 68 8.38 7.50 -9.42
C GLU A 68 9.33 6.53 -8.69
N VAL A 69 9.56 6.73 -7.39
CA VAL A 69 10.25 5.73 -6.56
C VAL A 69 9.50 4.40 -6.60
N LYS A 70 10.25 3.29 -6.62
CA LYS A 70 9.70 1.93 -6.68
C LYS A 70 8.80 1.69 -5.48
N THR A 71 7.50 1.79 -5.70
CA THR A 71 6.50 1.71 -4.65
C THR A 71 5.66 0.46 -4.81
N VAL A 72 5.47 -0.28 -3.70
CA VAL A 72 4.49 -1.35 -3.56
C VAL A 72 3.44 -0.91 -2.54
N SER A 73 2.23 -0.68 -3.01
CA SER A 73 1.10 -0.33 -2.17
C SER A 73 0.39 -1.59 -1.70
N VAL A 74 0.14 -1.70 -0.40
CA VAL A 74 -0.53 -2.85 0.22
C VAL A 74 -1.81 -2.39 0.90
N ALA A 75 -2.94 -2.92 0.46
CA ALA A 75 -4.24 -2.59 1.04
C ALA A 75 -4.64 -3.57 2.14
N PHE A 76 -4.58 -3.11 3.38
CA PHE A 76 -5.03 -3.82 4.57
C PHE A 76 -6.47 -3.42 4.91
N GLY A 77 -7.43 -3.97 4.16
CA GLY A 77 -8.87 -3.74 4.37
C GLY A 77 -9.59 -3.38 3.08
N ASN A 78 -9.58 -2.11 2.71
CA ASN A 78 -10.30 -1.63 1.52
C ASN A 78 -9.54 -1.94 0.21
N PRO A 79 -10.03 -2.81 -0.68
CA PRO A 79 -9.36 -3.09 -1.96
C PRO A 79 -9.64 -2.03 -3.04
N TYR A 80 -10.58 -1.11 -2.77
CA TYR A 80 -10.99 -0.05 -3.71
C TYR A 80 -10.09 1.18 -3.68
N LEU A 81 -9.02 1.21 -2.86
CA LEU A 81 -8.11 2.36 -2.79
C LEU A 81 -7.53 2.68 -4.17
N ILE A 82 -7.21 1.65 -4.97
CA ILE A 82 -6.65 1.79 -6.31
C ILE A 82 -7.47 2.72 -7.24
N LEU A 83 -8.78 2.85 -7.00
CA LEU A 83 -9.64 3.71 -7.82
C LEU A 83 -9.33 5.21 -7.68
N GLY A 84 -8.76 5.64 -6.55
CA GLY A 84 -8.38 7.05 -6.35
C GLY A 84 -6.90 7.35 -6.61
N PHE A 85 -6.11 6.32 -6.94
CA PHE A 85 -4.67 6.43 -7.20
C PHE A 85 -4.32 5.69 -8.50
N PRO A 86 -4.67 6.26 -9.67
CA PRO A 86 -4.42 5.62 -10.96
C PRO A 86 -2.92 5.40 -11.25
N ASP A 87 -2.04 6.15 -10.58
CA ASP A 87 -0.58 6.05 -10.72
C ASP A 87 0.03 4.84 -9.99
N MET A 88 -0.77 4.04 -9.26
CA MET A 88 -0.28 2.83 -8.59
C MET A 88 0.09 1.73 -9.58
N LYS A 89 1.40 1.49 -9.75
CA LYS A 89 1.93 0.43 -10.61
C LYS A 89 1.93 -0.96 -9.95
N ASN A 90 2.21 -1.03 -8.64
CA ASN A 90 2.22 -2.28 -7.87
C ASN A 90 1.24 -2.20 -6.70
N TYR A 91 0.22 -3.05 -6.71
CA TYR A 91 -0.84 -3.05 -5.70
C TYR A 91 -1.14 -4.47 -5.21
N LEU A 92 -0.92 -4.70 -3.91
CA LEU A 92 -1.21 -5.96 -3.23
C LEU A 92 -2.45 -5.80 -2.36
N VAL A 93 -3.45 -6.64 -2.58
CA VAL A 93 -4.69 -6.65 -1.78
C VAL A 93 -4.59 -7.70 -0.68
N ALA A 94 -4.48 -7.26 0.57
CA ALA A 94 -4.43 -8.13 1.74
C ALA A 94 -5.80 -8.36 2.41
N TYR A 95 -6.84 -7.60 2.00
CA TYR A 95 -8.24 -7.66 2.47
C TYR A 95 -8.52 -7.37 3.95
N GLY A 96 -7.54 -7.42 4.84
CA GLY A 96 -7.73 -7.14 6.26
C GLY A 96 -6.44 -6.77 6.96
N ASP A 97 -6.57 -6.19 8.15
CA ASP A 97 -5.47 -5.65 8.96
C ASP A 97 -5.05 -6.58 10.12
N MET A 98 -5.58 -7.81 10.16
CA MET A 98 -5.19 -8.81 11.15
C MET A 98 -3.68 -9.14 11.07
N VAL A 99 -3.06 -9.41 12.22
CA VAL A 99 -1.62 -9.70 12.33
C VAL A 99 -1.19 -10.84 11.39
N SER A 100 -2.01 -11.89 11.26
CA SER A 100 -1.73 -13.01 10.35
C SER A 100 -1.67 -12.58 8.88
N LEU A 101 -2.54 -11.66 8.45
CA LEU A 101 -2.55 -11.12 7.09
C LEU A 101 -1.40 -10.15 6.85
N GLN A 102 -1.03 -9.34 7.84
CA GLN A 102 0.16 -8.49 7.76
C GLN A 102 1.44 -9.33 7.64
N GLN A 103 1.55 -10.41 8.42
CA GLN A 103 2.68 -11.35 8.32
C GLN A 103 2.72 -12.08 6.97
N ALA A 104 1.56 -12.53 6.46
CA ALA A 104 1.47 -13.15 5.15
C ALA A 104 1.89 -12.18 4.03
N ALA A 105 1.42 -10.93 4.06
CA ALA A 105 1.83 -9.89 3.11
C ALA A 105 3.33 -9.61 3.20
N ALA A 106 3.88 -9.48 4.42
CA ALA A 106 5.32 -9.28 4.61
C ALA A 106 6.15 -10.46 4.08
N ASN A 107 5.73 -11.70 4.34
CA ASN A 107 6.40 -12.89 3.81
C ASN A 107 6.35 -12.93 2.27
N ALA A 108 5.21 -12.58 1.67
CA ALA A 108 5.06 -12.54 0.23
C ALA A 108 5.95 -11.46 -0.42
N LEU A 109 5.96 -10.24 0.14
CA LEU A 109 6.82 -9.14 -0.33
C LEU A 109 8.31 -9.46 -0.20
N MET A 110 8.68 -10.25 0.81
CA MET A 110 10.05 -10.73 1.00
C MET A 110 10.39 -11.98 0.18
N GLY A 111 9.50 -12.41 -0.71
CA GLY A 111 9.72 -13.60 -1.54
C GLY A 111 9.76 -14.91 -0.75
N ARG A 112 9.24 -14.95 0.49
CA ARG A 112 9.22 -16.16 1.34
C ARG A 112 7.96 -17.01 1.11
N GLN A 113 6.98 -16.45 0.42
CA GLN A 113 5.70 -17.09 0.14
C GLN A 113 5.27 -16.76 -1.29
N ASP A 114 4.66 -17.74 -1.97
CA ASP A 114 4.06 -17.54 -3.29
C ASP A 114 2.91 -16.52 -3.23
N ILE A 115 2.81 -15.66 -4.24
CA ILE A 115 1.64 -14.83 -4.51
C ILE A 115 0.85 -15.53 -5.61
N GLY A 116 -0.37 -15.95 -5.31
CA GLY A 116 -1.27 -16.58 -6.29
C GLY A 116 -2.72 -16.13 -6.19
N GLY A 117 -3.00 -15.14 -5.34
CA GLY A 117 -4.35 -14.62 -5.13
C GLY A 117 -4.92 -14.00 -6.41
N LYS A 118 -6.22 -14.21 -6.62
CA LYS A 118 -7.00 -13.59 -7.68
C LYS A 118 -8.16 -12.81 -7.06
N LEU A 119 -8.55 -11.70 -7.67
CA LEU A 119 -9.67 -10.91 -7.20
C LEU A 119 -10.97 -11.74 -7.23
N PRO A 120 -11.71 -11.88 -6.11
CA PRO A 120 -13.01 -12.53 -6.07
C PRO A 120 -14.14 -11.59 -6.55
N ILE A 121 -13.82 -10.32 -6.81
CA ILE A 121 -14.75 -9.25 -7.21
C ILE A 121 -14.12 -8.38 -8.32
N THR A 122 -14.95 -7.64 -9.06
CA THR A 122 -14.49 -6.60 -9.99
C THR A 122 -14.24 -5.29 -9.24
N ILE A 123 -13.13 -4.61 -9.54
CA ILE A 123 -12.73 -3.33 -8.93
C ILE A 123 -12.35 -2.36 -10.06
N GLY A 124 -13.24 -1.43 -10.39
CA GLY A 124 -13.01 -0.51 -11.51
C GLY A 124 -12.78 -1.28 -12.82
N GLY A 125 -11.61 -1.07 -13.43
CA GLY A 125 -11.19 -1.78 -14.66
C GLY A 125 -10.59 -3.17 -14.44
N TYR A 126 -10.44 -3.63 -13.19
CA TYR A 126 -9.87 -4.94 -12.88
C TYR A 126 -11.00 -5.96 -12.65
N GLU A 127 -11.14 -6.92 -13.56
CA GLU A 127 -12.21 -7.92 -13.50
C GLU A 127 -12.01 -8.95 -12.39
N ARG A 128 -13.10 -9.60 -11.98
CA ARG A 128 -13.03 -10.79 -11.14
C ARG A 128 -12.12 -11.83 -11.80
N GLY A 129 -11.17 -12.35 -11.05
CA GLY A 129 -10.15 -13.29 -11.52
C GLY A 129 -8.83 -12.62 -11.90
N THR A 130 -8.74 -11.29 -11.93
CA THR A 130 -7.46 -10.59 -12.13
C THR A 130 -6.51 -10.83 -10.95
N GLY A 131 -5.21 -10.94 -11.23
CA GLY A 131 -4.15 -11.08 -10.23
C GLY A 131 -2.91 -11.73 -10.83
N SER A 132 -1.73 -11.35 -10.35
CA SER A 132 -0.46 -11.93 -10.83
C SER A 132 -0.05 -13.13 -9.98
N VAL A 133 0.58 -14.11 -10.61
CA VAL A 133 1.19 -15.25 -9.91
C VAL A 133 2.70 -15.01 -9.84
N ILE A 134 3.25 -14.97 -8.62
CA ILE A 134 4.68 -14.78 -8.35
C ILE A 134 5.13 -15.91 -7.45
N LYS A 135 6.21 -16.59 -7.83
CA LYS A 135 6.82 -17.65 -7.02
C LYS A 135 7.79 -17.07 -6.01
N LYS A 136 7.87 -17.70 -4.85
CA LYS A 136 8.89 -17.40 -3.83
C LYS A 136 10.31 -17.51 -4.43
N GLN A 137 11.24 -16.76 -3.85
CA GLN A 137 12.66 -16.73 -4.25
C GLN A 137 13.48 -17.74 -3.44
#